data_AF-S8DCT9-F1
#
_entry.id   AF-S8DCT9-F1
#
_cell.length_a   1.000
_cell.length_b   1.000
_cell.length_c   1.000
_cell.angle_alpha   90.00
_cell.angle_beta   90.00
_cell.angle_gamma   90.00
#
_symmetry.space_group_name_H-M   'P 1'
#
loop_
_entity.id
_entity.type
_entity.pdbx_description
1 polymer ?
#
loop_
_entity_poly.entity_id
_entity_poly.type
_entity_poly.pdbx_seq_one_letter_code
_entity_poly.pdbx_strand_id
1 'polypeptide(L)' 'MNKIVVDLQVPLGTLQVASVYVPLSRVKRAEDIVILRPFDMKFIEDLLLSARL' A
#
# COMPACT_ATOMS: atom_id res chain seq x y z
N MET A 1 7.60 -9.81 17.96
CA MET A 1 7.61 -8.68 17.00
C MET A 1 6.22 -8.54 16.42
N ASN A 2 5.55 -7.40 16.65
CA ASN A 2 4.24 -7.13 16.07
C ASN A 2 4.42 -6.64 14.63
N LYS A 3 4.48 -7.58 13.69
CA LYS A 3 4.48 -7.22 12.27
C LYS A 3 3.11 -6.69 11.87
N ILE A 4 3.10 -5.64 11.05
CA ILE A 4 1.88 -5.07 10.48
C ILE A 4 1.62 -5.77 9.15
N VAL A 5 0.49 -6.47 9.09
CA VAL A 5 0.03 -7.16 7.90
C VAL A 5 -0.79 -6.19 7.06
N VAL A 6 -0.37 -5.95 5.82
CA VAL A 6 -1.06 -5.08 4.87
C VAL A 6 -1.61 -5.94 3.74
N ASP A 7 -2.93 -5.95 3.60
CA ASP A 7 -3.62 -6.54 2.46
C ASP A 7 -3.92 -5.46 1.42
N LEU A 8 -3.16 -5.47 0.32
CA LEU A 8 -3.31 -4.52 -0.79
C LEU A 8 -4.43 -4.96 -1.74
N GLN A 9 -5.63 -5.22 -1.23
CA GLN A 9 -6.79 -5.52 -2.06
C GLN A 9 -7.40 -4.23 -2.58
N VAL A 10 -7.11 -3.88 -3.83
CA VAL A 10 -7.70 -2.70 -4.49
C VAL A 10 -8.86 -3.17 -5.36
N PRO A 11 -10.11 -2.75 -5.09
CA PRO A 11 -11.24 -3.04 -5.98
C PRO A 11 -10.99 -2.49 -7.39
N LEU A 12 -11.39 -3.25 -8.41
CA LEU A 12 -11.37 -2.77 -9.79
C LEU A 12 -12.22 -1.49 -9.90
N GLY A 13 -11.61 -0.39 -10.35
CA GLY A 13 -12.33 0.84 -10.71
C GLY A 13 -12.03 2.07 -9.86
N THR A 14 -11.38 1.93 -8.70
CA THR A 14 -10.90 3.11 -7.95
C THR A 14 -9.64 2.79 -7.20
N LEU A 15 -8.53 3.39 -7.64
CA LEU A 15 -7.28 3.35 -6.89
C LEU A 15 -7.49 4.17 -5.61
N GLN A 16 -7.88 3.50 -4.52
CA GLN A 16 -8.03 4.18 -3.23
C GLN A 16 -6.64 4.36 -2.64
N VAL A 17 -5.95 5.43 -3.03
CA VAL A 17 -4.60 5.73 -2.55
C VAL A 17 -4.47 5.61 -1.04
N ALA A 18 -5.51 6.06 -0.32
CA ALA A 18 -5.60 5.99 1.12
C ALA A 18 -5.56 4.56 1.68
N SER A 19 -6.11 3.55 0.98
CA SER A 19 -6.14 2.16 1.47
C SER A 19 -4.75 1.51 1.49
N VAL A 20 -3.82 2.04 0.71
CA VAL A 20 -2.41 1.61 0.68
C VAL A 20 -1.54 2.50 1.55
N TYR A 21 -1.66 3.83 1.39
CA TYR A 21 -0.78 4.78 2.05
C TYR A 21 -1.00 4.85 3.56
N VAL A 22 -2.26 4.85 4.03
CA VAL A 22 -2.57 5.01 5.46
C VAL A 22 -2.00 3.86 6.29
N PRO A 23 -2.18 2.57 5.94
CA PRO A 23 -1.54 1.47 6.66
C PRO A 23 -0.01 1.55 6.66
N LEU A 24 0.59 1.85 5.51
CA LEU A 24 2.05 1.93 5.38
C LEU A 24 2.65 3.08 6.19
N SER A 25 1.97 4.23 6.24
CA SER A 25 2.42 5.41 7.01
C SER A 25 2.48 5.18 8.54
N ARG A 26 1.78 4.15 9.05
CA ARG A 26 1.81 3.79 10.48
C ARG A 26 3.00 2.92 10.85
N VAL A 27 3.78 2.47 9.88
CA VAL A 27 4.93 1.59 10.11
C VAL A 27 6.22 2.40 10.05
N LYS A 28 7.06 2.26 11.09
CA LYS A 28 8.32 3.03 11.18
C LYS A 28 9.46 2.42 10.37
N ARG A 29 9.46 1.10 10.17
CA ARG A 29 10.53 0.38 9.48
C ARG A 29 9.94 -0.62 8.49
N ALA A 30 10.59 -0.80 7.35
CA ALA A 30 10.15 -1.75 6.33
C ALA A 30 10.14 -3.21 6.83
N GLU A 31 11.06 -3.58 7.71
CA GLU A 31 11.18 -4.92 8.32
C GLU A 31 9.96 -5.35 9.16
N ASP A 32 9.17 -4.37 9.59
CA ASP A 32 7.95 -4.58 10.37
C ASP A 32 6.71 -4.80 9.49
N ILE A 33 6.84 -4.71 8.15
CA ILE A 33 5.72 -4.84 7.20
C ILE A 33 5.69 -6.26 6.62
N VAL A 34 4.49 -6.84 6.52
CA VAL A 34 4.21 -8.03 5.73
C VAL A 34 3.14 -7.69 4.70
N ILE A 35 3.48 -7.77 3.42
CA ILE A 35 2.53 -7.57 2.32
C ILE A 35 2.02 -8.93 1.88
N LEU A 36 0.71 -9.15 1.96
CA LEU A 36 0.12 -10.48 1.74
C LEU A 36 0.05 -10.91 0.27
N ARG A 37 0.05 -9.96 -0.66
CA ARG A 37 -0.13 -10.21 -2.09
C ARG A 37 1.00 -9.56 -2.89
N PRO A 38 1.49 -10.20 -3.96
CA PRO A 38 2.40 -9.55 -4.90
C PRO A 38 1.77 -8.27 -5.44
N PHE A 39 2.56 -7.22 -5.57
CA PHE A 39 2.18 -5.98 -6.22
C PHE A 39 3.24 -5.61 -7.26
N ASP A 40 2.82 -4.93 -8.31
CA ASP A 40 3.71 -4.44 -9.36
C ASP A 40 4.26 -3.06 -8.99
N MET A 41 5.47 -2.73 -9.43
CA MET A 41 5.99 -1.36 -9.33
C MET A 41 5.14 -0.37 -10.13
N LYS A 42 4.52 -0.82 -11.24
CA LYS A 42 3.55 -0.01 -11.98
C LYS A 42 2.36 0.41 -11.09
N PHE A 43 1.93 -0.46 -10.18
CA PHE A 43 0.87 -0.14 -9.21
C PHE A 43 1.31 0.96 -8.23
N ILE A 44 2.57 0.95 -7.79
CA ILE A 44 3.13 2.01 -6.95
C ILE A 44 3.22 3.34 -7.72
N GLU A 45 3.62 3.30 -8.99
CA GLU A 45 3.68 4.48 -9.85
C GLU A 45 2.29 5.11 -10.06
N ASP A 46 1.30 4.29 -10.40
CA ASP A 46 -0.11 4.70 -10.56
C ASP A 46 -0.68 5.28 -9.24
N LEU A 47 -0.29 4.71 -8.09
CA LEU A 47 -0.62 5.18 -6.75
C LEU A 47 -0.04 6.58 -6.45
N LEU A 48 1.24 6.80 -6.77
CA LEU A 48 1.91 8.07 -6.53
C LEU A 48 1.38 9.19 -7.45
N LEU A 49 1.03 8.85 -8.70
CA LEU A 49 0.42 9.79 -9.64
C LEU A 49 -0.98 10.21 -9.21
N SER A 50 -1.78 9.28 -8.70
CA SER A 50 -3.13 9.57 -8.19
C SER A 50 -3.15 10.34 -6.86
N ALA A 51 -2.06 10.28 -6.07
CA ALA A 51 -1.92 11.02 -4.81
C ALA A 51 -1.54 12.50 -4.97
N ARG A 52 -1.15 12.93 -6.19
CA ARG A 52 -0.65 14.29 -6.49
C ARG A 52 -1.76 15.31 -6.83
N LEU A 53 -3.02 14.98 -6.57
CA LEU A 53 -4.19 15.83 -6.81
C LEU A 53 -4.75 16.42 -5.53
#